data_AF-T0Q0H6-F1
#
_entry.id   AF-T0Q0H6-F1
#
_cell.length_a   1.000
_cell.length_b   1.000
_cell.length_c   1.000
_cell.angle_alpha   90.00
_cell.angle_beta   90.00
_cell.angle_gamma   90.00
#
_symmetry.space_group_name_H-M   'P 1'
#
loop_
_entity.id
_entity.type
_entity.pdbx_description
1 polymer ?
#
loop_
_entity_poly.entity_id
_entity_poly.type
_entity_poly.pdbx_seq_one_letter_code
_entity_poly.pdbx_strand_id
1 'polypeptide(L)' 'MIITGFDQPQITEDFSHVMLDDAAMNVARAFTADVKAQIPVVNQRNATRVQPFQSFNPSTMEMAVGI' A
#
# COMPACT_ATOMS: atom_id res chain seq x y z
N MET A 1 0.73 14.16 10.18
CA MET A 1 1.90 13.37 10.62
C MET A 1 1.78 13.23 12.12
N ILE A 2 1.14 12.16 12.59
CA ILE A 2 1.08 11.88 14.01
C ILE A 2 2.35 11.13 14.39
N ILE A 3 3.05 11.74 15.35
CA ILE A 3 4.30 11.31 15.93
C ILE A 3 3.96 10.33 17.06
N THR A 4 3.80 9.05 16.75
CA THR A 4 3.91 7.99 17.78
C THR A 4 5.37 7.55 17.96
N GLY A 5 6.28 8.02 17.10
CA GLY A 5 7.66 7.55 17.02
C GLY A 5 7.80 6.17 16.37
N PHE A 6 6.70 5.57 15.92
CA PHE A 6 6.67 4.31 15.20
C PHE A 6 6.24 4.55 13.75
N ASP A 7 6.93 3.91 12.81
CA ASP A 7 6.49 3.87 11.41
C ASP A 7 5.12 3.19 11.35
N GLN A 8 4.16 3.86 10.73
CA GLN A 8 2.82 3.31 10.54
C GLN A 8 2.86 2.22 9.47
N PRO A 9 2.19 1.07 9.69
CA PRO A 9 2.14 0.01 8.69
C PRO A 9 1.60 0.53 7.36
N GLN A 10 2.36 0.32 6.29
CA GLN A 10 1.97 0.74 4.95
C GLN A 10 1.10 -0.33 4.29
N ILE A 11 0.16 0.07 3.44
CA ILE A 11 -0.65 -0.90 2.65
C ILE A 11 0.20 -1.78 1.73
N THR A 12 1.46 -1.39 1.48
CA THR A 12 2.43 -2.12 0.65
C THR A 12 3.24 -3.16 1.41
N GLU A 13 3.03 -3.32 2.71
CA GLU A 13 3.66 -4.36 3.51
C GLU A 13 3.11 -5.76 3.16
N ASP A 14 3.97 -6.78 3.29
CA ASP A 14 3.57 -8.18 3.17
C ASP A 14 3.21 -8.74 4.55
N PHE A 15 1.91 -8.82 4.81
CA PHE A 15 1.36 -9.37 6.05
C PHE A 15 1.09 -10.89 5.97
N SER A 16 1.60 -11.60 4.96
CA SER A 16 1.45 -13.07 4.90
C SER A 16 2.05 -13.78 6.11
N HIS A 17 3.01 -13.15 6.80
CA HIS A 17 3.65 -13.69 8.00
C HIS A 17 2.72 -13.85 9.22
N VAL A 18 1.53 -13.22 9.24
CA VAL A 18 0.54 -13.42 10.32
C VAL A 18 -0.52 -14.47 9.98
N MET A 19 -0.50 -15.02 8.76
CA MET A 19 -1.46 -16.04 8.33
C MET A 19 -1.01 -17.43 8.80
N LEU A 20 -1.97 -18.29 9.14
CA LEU A 20 -1.68 -19.64 9.64
C LEU A 20 -1.77 -20.72 8.56
N ASP A 21 -2.53 -20.48 7.48
CA ASP A 21 -2.69 -21.41 6.37
C ASP A 21 -2.09 -20.85 5.06
N ASP A 22 -1.59 -21.75 4.22
CA ASP A 22 -0.92 -21.40 2.96
C ASP A 22 -1.85 -20.69 1.97
N ALA A 23 -3.15 -20.97 1.99
CA ALA A 23 -4.09 -20.32 1.09
C ALA A 23 -4.23 -18.83 1.44
N ALA A 24 -4.39 -18.50 2.73
CA ALA A 24 -4.41 -17.12 3.21
C ALA A 24 -3.08 -16.40 2.98
N MET A 25 -1.94 -17.07 3.17
CA MET A 25 -0.62 -16.51 2.84
C MET A 25 -0.53 -16.12 1.35
N ASN A 26 -1.02 -16.98 0.46
CA ASN A 26 -1.00 -16.73 -0.97
C ASN A 26 -1.90 -15.56 -1.37
N VAL A 27 -3.07 -15.42 -0.73
CA VAL A 27 -3.95 -14.26 -0.92
C VAL A 27 -3.26 -12.97 -0.47
N ALA A 28 -2.62 -12.96 0.70
CA ALA A 28 -1.90 -11.79 1.21
C ALA A 28 -0.76 -11.38 0.27
N ARG A 29 0.04 -12.34 -0.22
CA ARG A 29 1.12 -12.09 -1.18
C ARG A 29 0.61 -11.55 -2.51
N ALA A 30 -0.49 -12.11 -3.03
CA ALA A 30 -1.11 -11.63 -4.26
C ALA A 30 -1.62 -10.19 -4.11
N PHE A 31 -2.31 -9.90 -3.01
CA PHE A 31 -2.74 -8.54 -2.67
C PHE A 31 -1.56 -7.57 -2.64
N THR A 32 -0.49 -7.89 -1.90
CA THR A 32 0.70 -7.03 -1.82
C THR A 32 1.35 -6.82 -3.19
N ALA A 33 1.40 -7.84 -4.04
CA ALA A 33 1.93 -7.74 -5.40
C ALA A 33 1.07 -6.80 -6.27
N ASP A 34 -0.25 -6.97 -6.26
CA ASP A 34 -1.19 -6.15 -7.05
C ASP A 34 -1.18 -4.68 -6.59
N VAL A 35 -1.14 -4.43 -5.28
CA VAL A 35 -1.05 -3.08 -4.71
C VAL A 35 0.25 -2.40 -5.15
N LYS A 36 1.38 -3.10 -5.12
CA LYS A 36 2.67 -2.57 -5.61
C LYS A 36 2.66 -2.31 -7.11
N ALA A 37 2.02 -3.19 -7.90
CA ALA A 37 1.89 -3.03 -9.35
C ALA A 37 1.04 -1.80 -9.73
N GLN A 38 0.12 -1.38 -8.86
CA GLN A 38 -0.70 -0.19 -9.09
C GLN A 38 0.06 1.14 -8.94
N ILE A 39 1.15 1.17 -8.16
CA ILE A 39 1.99 2.37 -7.95
C ILE A 39 2.51 2.96 -9.27
N PRO A 40 3.21 2.21 -10.15
CA PRO A 40 3.68 2.76 -11.42
C PRO A 40 2.54 3.21 -12.34
N VAL A 41 1.38 2.56 -12.29
CA VAL A 41 0.19 2.97 -13.07
C VAL A 41 -0.30 4.35 -12.61
N VAL A 42 -0.42 4.56 -11.29
CA VAL A 42 -0.82 5.84 -10.70
C VAL A 42 0.22 6.93 -11.01
N ASN A 43 1.51 6.61 -10.86
CA ASN A 43 2.60 7.54 -11.13
C ASN A 43 2.62 7.98 -12.61
N GLN A 44 2.49 7.02 -13.54
CA GLN A 44 2.44 7.31 -14.98
C GLN A 44 1.27 8.22 -15.34
N ARG A 45 0.07 7.93 -14.81
CA ARG A 45 -1.11 8.77 -15.01
C ARG A 45 -0.92 10.19 -14.45
N ASN A 46 -0.26 10.32 -13.30
CA ASN A 46 -0.06 11.60 -12.63
C ASN A 46 1.03 12.46 -13.29
N ALA A 47 1.96 11.87 -14.03
CA ALA A 47 3.05 12.58 -14.71
C ALA A 47 2.58 13.61 -15.74
N THR A 48 1.37 13.47 -16.28
CA THR A 48 0.81 14.38 -17.30
C THR A 48 -0.22 15.36 -16.76
N ARG A 49 -0.54 15.30 -15.46
CA ARG A 49 -1.56 16.16 -14.84
C ARG A 49 -0.93 17.44 -14.31
N VAL A 50 -1.57 18.58 -14.57
CA VAL A 50 -1.23 19.86 -13.93
C VAL A 50 -1.30 19.76 -12.40
N GLN A 51 -2.28 18.99 -11.89
CA GLN A 51 -2.40 18.64 -10.48
C GLN A 51 -2.50 17.11 -10.31
N PRO A 52 -1.44 16.44 -9.85
CA PRO A 52 -1.45 15.02 -9.54
C PRO A 52 -2.49 14.66 -8.47
N PHE A 53 -3.20 13.55 -8.68
CA PHE A 53 -4.13 13.02 -7.68
C PHE A 53 -3.44 11.89 -6.90
N GLN A 54 -3.14 12.13 -5.62
CA GLN A 54 -2.31 11.24 -4.79
C GLN A 54 -3.07 10.46 -3.72
N SER A 55 -4.32 10.81 -3.41
CA SER A 55 -5.06 10.18 -2.29
C SER A 55 -5.24 8.67 -2.42
N PHE A 56 -5.22 8.13 -3.64
CA PHE A 56 -5.26 6.69 -3.92
C PHE A 56 -3.95 6.19 -4.54
N ASN A 57 -2.81 6.82 -4.23
CA ASN A 57 -1.51 6.28 -4.57
C ASN A 57 -1.05 5.32 -3.46
N PRO A 58 -0.90 4.01 -3.72
CA PRO A 58 -0.52 3.07 -2.67
C PRO A 58 0.83 3.39 -2.00
N SER A 59 1.71 4.18 -2.65
CA SER A 59 2.97 4.61 -2.06
C SER A 59 2.83 5.60 -0.90
N THR A 60 1.62 6.11 -0.64
CA THR A 60 1.35 7.08 0.43
C THR A 60 0.18 6.66 1.31
N MET A 61 -0.30 5.42 1.18
CA MET A 61 -1.48 4.92 1.89
C MET A 61 -1.07 4.09 3.11
N GLU A 62 -1.62 4.47 4.26
CA GLU A 62 -1.54 3.68 5.49
C GLU A 62 -2.43 2.43 5.37
N MET A 63 -2.03 1.35 6.04
CA MET A 63 -2.80 0.09 6.08
C MET A 63 -4.10 0.25 6.89
N ALA A 64 -4.06 1.07 7.93
CA ALA A 64 -5.18 1.33 8.82
C ALA A 64 -5.23 2.84 9.13
N VAL A 65 -6.32 3.28 9.76
CA VAL A 65 -6.44 4.66 10.24
C VAL A 65 -5.47 4.83 11.43
N GLY A 66 -4.36 5.52 11.20
CA GLY A 66 -3.36 5.87 12.22
C GLY A 66 -3.38 7.35 12.64
N ILE A 67 -4.31 8.13 12.08
CA ILE A 67 -4.65 9.51 12.47
C ILE A 67 -5.44 9.54 13.79
#